data_AF-A0A6A5BLY8-F1
#
_entry.id   AF-A0A6A5BLY8-F1
#
_cell.length_a   1.000
_cell.length_b   1.000
_cell.length_c   1.000
_cell.angle_alpha   90.00
_cell.angle_beta   90.00
_cell.angle_gamma   90.00
#
_symmetry.space_group_name_H-M   'P 1'
#
loop_
_entity.id
_entity.type
_entity.pdbx_description
1 polymer ?
#
loop_
_entity_poly.entity_id
_entity_poly.type
_entity_poly.pdbx_seq_one_letter_code
_entity_poly.pdbx_strand_id
1 'polypeptide(L)'
;MFFWHLVIGAVILFLFLYTCAKFRVFENLLSRHFVFDPKELDQIVKRAVDKYPNDYSVSLGPIKHGKEETSICEIKDLARNWIRDTPDMDGKFIVTPENPDTIFERRCQYILEQLCEKYPNYCSDVKTMDFFDSKKMKQQWMFNMCGGALGHICVFHFSFTEYIILYGTPVGTSGYSGRYMMDVYDYIIQGHHETYTPGNVRGLYYKPGDMTFLPRFEACSYKSAPHTYMMEYGRGFPGVVLGACYPLVSALFTTLDFYSFYHQIKVVSKHMMKNWFSNRKF
;
A
#
# COMPACT_ATOMS: atom_id res chain seq x y z
N MET A 1 14.51 39.64 -7.50
CA MET A 1 15.13 38.94 -8.64
C MET A 1 15.37 37.45 -8.34
N PHE A 2 15.96 37.09 -7.20
CA PHE A 2 16.23 35.70 -6.79
C PHE A 2 15.02 34.75 -6.80
N PHE A 3 13.87 35.18 -6.26
CA PHE A 3 12.64 34.36 -6.22
C PHE A 3 12.18 33.93 -7.63
N TRP A 4 12.22 34.83 -8.60
CA TRP A 4 11.81 34.54 -9.97
C TRP A 4 12.74 33.56 -10.67
N HIS A 5 14.05 33.63 -10.42
CA HIS A 5 14.99 32.62 -10.94
C HIS A 5 14.73 31.22 -10.37
N LEU A 6 14.38 31.13 -9.09
CA LEU A 6 14.05 29.85 -8.44
C LEU A 6 12.75 29.25 -9.01
N VAL A 7 11.71 30.07 -9.18
CA VAL A 7 10.44 29.64 -9.79
C VAL A 7 10.64 29.19 -11.22
N ILE A 8 11.36 29.98 -12.04
CA ILE A 8 11.66 29.61 -13.43
C ILE A 8 12.47 28.31 -13.49
N GLY A 9 13.48 28.16 -12.63
CA GLY A 9 14.27 26.94 -12.54
C GLY A 9 13.43 25.71 -12.18
N ALA A 10 12.51 25.84 -11.22
CA ALA A 10 11.60 24.76 -10.83
C ALA A 10 10.64 24.37 -11.97
N VAL A 11 10.10 25.35 -12.69
CA VAL A 11 9.22 25.09 -13.86
C VAL A 11 9.99 24.39 -14.97
N ILE A 12 11.20 24.85 -15.30
CA ILE A 12 12.05 24.21 -16.32
C ILE A 12 12.38 22.77 -15.91
N LEU A 13 12.76 22.54 -14.65
CA LEU A 13 13.04 21.21 -14.14
C LEU A 13 11.81 20.30 -14.20
N PHE A 14 10.65 20.80 -13.79
CA PHE A 14 9.40 20.05 -13.87
C PHE A 14 9.04 19.68 -15.31
N LEU A 15 9.12 20.63 -16.25
CA LEU A 15 8.83 20.38 -17.67
C LEU A 15 9.83 19.38 -18.26
N PHE A 16 11.11 19.47 -17.92
CA PHE A 16 12.12 18.51 -18.32
C PHE A 16 11.77 17.11 -17.82
N LEU A 17 11.52 16.95 -16.51
CA LEU A 17 11.17 15.67 -15.91
C LEU A 17 9.83 15.12 -16.44
N TYR A 18 8.85 15.98 -16.68
CA TYR A 18 7.57 15.63 -17.30
C TYR A 18 7.77 15.05 -18.69
N THR A 19 8.59 15.74 -19.50
CA THR A 19 8.94 15.31 -20.84
C THR A 19 9.67 13.97 -20.79
N CYS A 20 10.66 13.82 -19.90
CA CYS A 20 11.39 12.57 -19.71
C CYS A 20 10.46 11.39 -19.37
N ALA A 21 9.54 11.56 -18.42
CA ALA A 21 8.61 10.49 -18.05
C ALA A 21 7.60 10.12 -19.15
N LYS A 22 7.27 11.09 -20.03
CA LYS A 22 6.36 10.87 -21.16
C LYS A 22 7.00 10.05 -22.28
N PHE A 23 8.32 10.17 -22.48
CA PHE A 23 9.03 9.46 -23.54
C PHE A 23 9.61 8.13 -23.03
N ARG A 24 9.17 7.01 -23.63
CA ARG A 24 9.62 5.64 -23.31
C ARG A 24 11.14 5.41 -23.42
N VAL A 25 11.87 6.29 -24.10
CA VAL A 25 13.34 6.22 -24.18
C VAL A 25 13.98 6.32 -22.80
N PHE A 26 13.47 7.20 -21.93
CA PHE A 26 14.00 7.34 -20.56
C PHE A 26 13.63 6.15 -19.68
N GLU A 27 12.48 5.54 -19.92
CA GLU A 27 12.11 4.29 -19.25
C GLU A 27 13.05 3.15 -19.64
N ASN A 28 13.43 3.02 -20.91
CA ASN A 28 14.40 2.01 -21.33
C ASN A 28 15.76 2.23 -20.65
N LEU A 29 16.17 3.48 -20.43
CA LEU A 29 17.39 3.82 -19.67
C LEU A 29 17.27 3.43 -18.19
N LEU A 30 16.07 3.55 -17.63
CA LEU A 30 15.75 3.21 -16.25
C LEU A 30 15.41 1.74 -16.03
N SER A 31 15.11 0.98 -17.09
CA SER A 31 14.63 -0.41 -17.03
C SER A 31 15.54 -1.33 -16.21
N ARG A 32 16.86 -1.10 -16.26
CA ARG A 32 17.87 -1.82 -15.46
C ARG A 32 17.76 -1.59 -13.94
N HIS A 33 17.04 -0.57 -13.51
CA HIS A 33 16.83 -0.23 -12.09
C HIS A 33 15.50 -0.77 -11.56
N PHE A 34 14.64 -1.31 -12.44
CA PHE A 34 13.44 -2.02 -12.01
C PHE A 34 13.81 -3.40 -11.48
N VAL A 35 13.43 -3.67 -10.24
CA VAL A 35 13.73 -4.92 -9.54
C VAL A 35 12.56 -5.89 -9.61
N PHE A 36 11.33 -5.36 -9.60
CA PHE A 36 10.14 -6.18 -9.50
C PHE A 36 9.49 -6.34 -10.88
N ASP A 37 9.07 -7.57 -11.19
CA ASP A 37 8.28 -7.85 -12.38
C ASP A 37 6.79 -7.83 -12.01
N PRO A 38 5.95 -6.95 -12.59
CA PRO A 38 4.51 -6.91 -12.32
C PRO A 38 3.82 -8.26 -12.48
N LYS A 39 4.20 -9.05 -13.50
CA LYS A 39 3.59 -10.37 -13.72
C LYS A 39 3.93 -11.32 -12.58
N GLU A 40 5.11 -11.18 -12.02
CA GLU A 40 5.55 -12.05 -10.95
C GLU A 40 4.89 -11.70 -9.62
N LEU A 41 4.73 -10.40 -9.33
CA LEU A 41 3.97 -9.90 -8.20
C LEU A 41 2.51 -10.37 -8.26
N ASP A 42 1.88 -10.32 -9.44
CA ASP A 42 0.54 -10.87 -9.69
C ASP A 42 0.46 -12.36 -9.30
N GLN A 43 1.46 -13.16 -9.70
CA GLN A 43 1.50 -14.57 -9.36
C GLN A 43 1.70 -14.83 -7.86
N ILE A 44 2.48 -14.00 -7.16
CA ILE A 44 2.63 -14.11 -5.69
C ILE A 44 1.28 -13.88 -5.01
N VAL A 45 0.53 -12.86 -5.41
CA VAL A 45 -0.78 -12.55 -4.82
C VAL A 45 -1.81 -13.63 -5.16
N LYS A 46 -1.86 -14.11 -6.40
CA LYS A 46 -2.75 -15.23 -6.79
C LYS A 46 -2.48 -16.49 -5.98
N ARG A 47 -1.20 -16.87 -5.80
CA ARG A 47 -0.84 -18.00 -4.92
C ARG A 47 -1.29 -17.79 -3.46
N ALA A 48 -1.25 -16.56 -2.96
CA ALA A 48 -1.74 -16.25 -1.62
C ALA A 48 -3.26 -16.45 -1.52
N VAL A 49 -4.01 -15.97 -2.51
CA VAL A 49 -5.47 -16.09 -2.59
C VAL A 49 -5.90 -17.55 -2.80
N ASP A 50 -5.19 -18.31 -3.64
CA ASP A 50 -5.45 -19.73 -3.86
C ASP A 50 -5.18 -20.57 -2.62
N LYS A 51 -4.10 -20.25 -1.88
CA LYS A 51 -3.74 -20.94 -0.64
C LYS A 51 -4.71 -20.65 0.50
N TYR A 52 -5.27 -19.44 0.54
CA TYR A 52 -6.23 -18.99 1.55
C TYR A 52 -7.46 -18.42 0.85
N PRO A 53 -8.39 -19.25 0.36
CA PRO A 53 -9.59 -18.81 -0.35
C PRO A 53 -10.56 -18.02 0.56
N ASN A 54 -11.58 -17.37 0.00
CA ASN A 54 -12.49 -16.50 0.77
C ASN A 54 -13.35 -17.25 1.81
N ASP A 55 -13.53 -18.56 1.65
CA ASP A 55 -14.22 -19.45 2.57
C ASP A 55 -13.28 -20.12 3.59
N TYR A 56 -11.98 -19.73 3.59
CA TYR A 56 -10.99 -20.27 4.50
C TYR A 56 -11.33 -19.94 5.95
N SER A 57 -11.61 -20.97 6.75
CA SER A 57 -11.90 -20.84 8.17
C SER A 57 -10.72 -21.25 9.03
N VAL A 58 -10.50 -20.52 10.13
CA VAL A 58 -9.46 -20.86 11.11
C VAL A 58 -10.12 -21.37 12.39
N SER A 59 -9.59 -22.47 12.95
CA SER A 59 -10.00 -22.94 14.27
C SER A 59 -9.46 -22.03 15.37
N LEU A 60 -10.37 -21.30 16.03
CA LEU A 60 -10.05 -20.47 17.18
C LEU A 60 -9.99 -21.32 18.47
N GLY A 61 -9.01 -21.03 19.30
CA GLY A 61 -8.91 -21.46 20.69
C GLY A 61 -9.80 -20.64 21.60
N PRO A 62 -9.88 -20.99 22.90
CA PRO A 62 -10.70 -20.25 23.86
C PRO A 62 -10.23 -18.79 23.95
N ILE A 63 -11.18 -17.85 23.87
CA ILE A 63 -10.90 -16.42 24.06
C ILE A 63 -10.72 -16.16 25.55
N LYS A 64 -9.55 -15.64 25.93
CA LYS A 64 -9.25 -15.20 27.30
C LYS A 64 -9.34 -13.68 27.35
N HIS A 65 -10.24 -13.16 28.18
CA HIS A 65 -10.29 -11.72 28.48
C HIS A 65 -9.24 -11.38 29.55
N GLY A 66 -8.30 -10.50 29.21
CA GLY A 66 -7.26 -10.01 30.12
C GLY A 66 -7.77 -8.91 31.07
N LYS A 67 -6.88 -8.42 31.94
CA LYS A 67 -7.20 -7.39 32.95
C LYS A 67 -7.32 -5.96 32.39
N GLU A 68 -6.90 -5.72 31.14
CA GLU A 68 -6.77 -4.38 30.52
C GLU A 68 -7.34 -4.35 29.08
N GLU A 69 -8.62 -4.67 28.88
CA GLU A 69 -9.31 -4.60 27.56
C GLU A 69 -8.66 -5.45 26.43
N THR A 70 -7.73 -6.34 26.78
CA THR A 70 -7.06 -7.24 25.87
C THR A 70 -7.85 -8.54 25.73
N SER A 71 -8.18 -8.91 24.50
CA SER A 71 -8.74 -10.23 24.20
C SER A 71 -7.65 -11.07 23.54
N ILE A 72 -7.28 -12.18 24.17
CA ILE A 72 -6.29 -13.12 23.66
C ILE A 72 -7.04 -14.31 23.09
N CYS A 73 -6.80 -14.61 21.82
CA CYS A 73 -7.30 -15.82 21.17
C CYS A 73 -6.09 -16.57 20.58
N GLU A 74 -6.00 -17.86 20.86
CA GLU A 74 -4.99 -18.73 20.25
C GLU A 74 -5.54 -19.28 18.94
N ILE A 75 -4.83 -19.08 17.82
CA ILE A 75 -5.17 -19.75 16.57
C ILE A 75 -4.52 -21.14 16.62
N LYS A 76 -5.32 -22.22 16.58
CA LYS A 76 -4.80 -23.59 16.76
C LYS A 76 -3.77 -24.01 15.70
N ASP A 77 -3.82 -23.37 14.52
CA ASP A 77 -2.90 -23.60 13.39
C ASP A 77 -1.70 -22.63 13.36
N LEU A 78 -1.42 -21.91 14.45
CA LEU A 78 -0.27 -21.00 14.60
C LEU A 78 0.37 -21.20 15.97
N ALA A 79 1.69 -21.39 16.01
CA ALA A 79 2.47 -21.36 17.25
C ALA A 79 2.66 -19.92 17.81
N ARG A 80 1.92 -18.92 17.33
CA ARG A 80 2.00 -17.52 17.77
C ARG A 80 0.69 -17.06 18.39
N ASN A 81 0.78 -16.51 19.59
CA ASN A 81 -0.34 -15.88 20.28
C ASN A 81 -0.73 -14.60 19.54
N TRP A 82 -2.02 -14.46 19.21
CA TRP A 82 -2.57 -13.21 18.71
C TRP A 82 -2.93 -12.33 19.92
N ILE A 83 -2.43 -11.09 19.93
CA ILE A 83 -2.74 -10.10 20.96
C ILE A 83 -3.44 -8.93 20.28
N ARG A 84 -4.70 -8.70 20.65
CA ARG A 84 -5.44 -7.49 20.28
C ARG A 84 -5.62 -6.61 21.51
N ASP A 85 -4.77 -5.59 21.58
CA ASP A 85 -5.00 -4.41 22.39
C ASP A 85 -5.98 -3.50 21.61
N THR A 86 -7.17 -3.20 22.15
CA THR A 86 -8.02 -2.10 21.64
C THR A 86 -8.68 -1.39 22.82
N PRO A 87 -8.72 -0.05 22.82
CA PRO A 87 -9.62 0.67 21.90
C PRO A 87 -8.99 1.88 21.18
N ASP A 88 -9.06 1.88 19.85
CA ASP A 88 -9.02 3.14 19.09
C ASP A 88 -10.41 3.78 19.23
N MET A 89 -10.56 4.68 20.20
CA MET A 89 -11.75 5.49 20.52
C MET A 89 -12.97 4.68 21.04
N ASP A 90 -13.22 4.78 22.35
CA ASP A 90 -14.43 4.38 23.11
C ASP A 90 -15.02 2.96 22.91
N GLY A 91 -14.25 2.03 22.35
CA GLY A 91 -14.29 0.61 22.74
C GLY A 91 -15.56 -0.18 22.44
N LYS A 92 -16.20 0.01 21.29
CA LYS A 92 -17.26 -0.90 20.82
C LYS A 92 -17.04 -1.34 19.37
N PHE A 93 -16.31 -2.44 19.19
CA PHE A 93 -16.47 -3.22 17.96
C PHE A 93 -17.84 -3.91 18.00
N ILE A 94 -18.71 -3.61 17.03
CA ILE A 94 -20.05 -4.24 16.88
C ILE A 94 -19.93 -5.69 16.35
N VAL A 95 -18.74 -6.09 15.89
CA VAL A 95 -18.47 -7.45 15.43
C VAL A 95 -17.87 -8.24 16.59
N THR A 96 -18.49 -9.37 16.94
CA THR A 96 -17.89 -10.33 17.88
C THR A 96 -16.47 -10.66 17.41
N PRO A 97 -15.50 -10.85 18.33
CA PRO A 97 -14.12 -11.22 18.02
C PRO A 97 -13.96 -12.59 17.32
N GLU A 98 -15.04 -13.15 16.79
CA GLU A 98 -15.17 -14.50 16.23
C GLU A 98 -14.62 -14.63 14.81
N ASN A 99 -14.12 -13.56 14.20
CA ASN A 99 -13.22 -13.66 13.06
C ASN A 99 -12.37 -12.38 12.97
N PRO A 100 -11.10 -12.39 13.40
CA PRO A 100 -10.12 -11.48 12.79
C PRO A 100 -10.21 -11.69 11.27
N ASP A 101 -9.81 -10.72 10.44
CA ASP A 101 -9.64 -10.99 9.01
C ASP A 101 -8.41 -11.91 8.81
N THR A 102 -8.44 -13.12 9.40
CA THR A 102 -7.36 -14.11 9.43
C THR A 102 -6.92 -14.45 8.02
N ILE A 103 -7.86 -14.41 7.08
CA ILE A 103 -7.59 -14.58 5.65
C ILE A 103 -6.70 -13.44 5.14
N PHE A 104 -7.03 -12.17 5.41
CA PHE A 104 -6.19 -11.00 5.07
C PHE A 104 -4.79 -11.17 5.64
N GLU A 105 -4.69 -11.42 6.95
CA GLU A 105 -3.42 -11.51 7.66
C GLU A 105 -2.56 -12.68 7.12
N ARG A 106 -3.17 -13.84 6.83
CA ARG A 106 -2.51 -15.00 6.22
C ARG A 106 -2.04 -14.72 4.80
N ARG A 107 -2.87 -14.09 3.96
CA ARG A 107 -2.49 -13.70 2.60
C ARG A 107 -1.33 -12.72 2.63
N CYS A 108 -1.39 -11.68 3.46
CA CYS A 108 -0.33 -10.69 3.63
C CYS A 108 0.97 -11.31 4.15
N GLN A 109 0.90 -12.17 5.15
CA GLN A 109 2.06 -12.89 5.69
C GLN A 109 2.72 -13.75 4.61
N TYR A 110 1.93 -14.49 3.82
CA TYR A 110 2.46 -15.30 2.72
C TYR A 110 3.11 -14.45 1.63
N ILE A 111 2.44 -13.36 1.19
CA ILE A 111 3.00 -12.42 0.21
C ILE A 111 4.34 -11.88 0.71
N LEU A 112 4.39 -11.45 1.97
CA LEU A 112 5.59 -10.92 2.59
C LEU A 112 6.74 -11.93 2.63
N GLU A 113 6.47 -13.18 3.01
CA GLU A 113 7.45 -14.26 3.01
C GLU A 113 8.01 -14.51 1.60
N GLN A 114 7.14 -14.59 0.59
CA GLN A 114 7.54 -14.80 -0.80
C GLN A 114 8.39 -13.63 -1.34
N LEU A 115 8.01 -12.39 -1.01
CA LEU A 115 8.80 -11.20 -1.38
C LEU A 115 10.16 -11.18 -0.68
N CYS A 116 10.23 -11.55 0.60
CA CYS A 116 11.49 -11.58 1.35
C CYS A 116 12.42 -12.70 0.90
N GLU A 117 11.88 -13.86 0.54
CA GLU A 117 12.63 -14.99 -0.01
C GLU A 117 13.25 -14.61 -1.36
N LYS A 118 12.46 -13.98 -2.23
CA LYS A 118 12.91 -13.65 -3.59
C LYS A 118 13.73 -12.35 -3.69
N TYR A 119 13.37 -11.34 -2.92
CA TYR A 119 13.99 -10.01 -2.95
C TYR A 119 14.57 -9.63 -1.58
N PRO A 120 15.51 -10.42 -1.02
CA PRO A 120 15.97 -10.27 0.36
C PRO A 120 16.62 -8.91 0.63
N ASN A 121 17.26 -8.30 -0.36
CA ASN A 121 17.89 -6.99 -0.21
C ASN A 121 16.86 -5.84 -0.17
N TYR A 122 15.69 -6.03 -0.78
CA TYR A 122 14.72 -4.96 -1.04
C TYR A 122 13.51 -4.97 -0.10
N CYS A 123 13.19 -6.11 0.50
CA CYS A 123 12.04 -6.30 1.41
C CYS A 123 12.44 -6.72 2.85
N SER A 124 13.74 -6.79 3.19
CA SER A 124 14.21 -7.34 4.48
C SER A 124 13.81 -6.56 5.74
N ASP A 125 13.54 -5.25 5.66
CA ASP A 125 13.18 -4.44 6.83
C ASP A 125 11.79 -4.79 7.38
N VAL A 126 11.02 -5.53 6.58
CA VAL A 126 9.66 -5.93 6.88
C VAL A 126 9.63 -7.25 7.67
N LYS A 127 10.79 -7.88 7.95
CA LYS A 127 10.89 -9.08 8.81
C LYS A 127 10.41 -8.84 10.25
N THR A 128 10.31 -7.59 10.68
CA THR A 128 9.77 -7.20 11.99
C THR A 128 8.24 -7.06 11.98
N MET A 129 7.62 -7.01 10.80
CA MET A 129 6.17 -7.05 10.60
C MET A 129 5.60 -8.36 11.14
N ASP A 130 4.49 -8.23 11.86
CA ASP A 130 3.69 -9.38 12.26
C ASP A 130 2.23 -8.96 12.15
N PHE A 131 1.54 -9.49 11.14
CA PHE A 131 0.12 -9.19 10.89
C PHE A 131 -0.78 -9.67 12.05
N PHE A 132 -0.27 -10.54 12.92
CA PHE A 132 -1.00 -11.08 14.06
C PHE A 132 -0.71 -10.34 15.38
N ASP A 133 0.11 -9.28 15.35
CA ASP A 133 0.43 -8.45 16.51
C ASP A 133 -0.16 -7.04 16.30
N SER A 134 -1.24 -6.71 17.02
CA SER A 134 -1.94 -5.42 16.82
C SER A 134 -1.05 -4.21 17.14
N LYS A 135 -0.10 -4.37 18.07
CA LYS A 135 0.82 -3.29 18.46
C LYS A 135 1.82 -3.01 17.36
N LYS A 136 2.36 -4.05 16.72
CA LYS A 136 3.23 -3.89 15.54
C LYS A 136 2.47 -3.34 14.34
N MET A 137 1.27 -3.85 14.09
CA MET A 137 0.37 -3.31 13.06
C MET A 137 0.16 -1.80 13.26
N LYS A 138 -0.18 -1.35 14.46
CA LYS A 138 -0.38 0.09 14.74
C LYS A 138 0.86 0.95 14.49
N GLN A 139 2.06 0.39 14.63
CA GLN A 139 3.32 1.12 14.34
C GLN A 139 3.65 1.20 12.85
N GLN A 140 3.12 0.26 12.05
CA GLN A 140 3.51 0.06 10.66
C GLN A 140 2.49 0.65 9.67
N TRP A 141 1.22 0.69 10.07
CA TRP A 141 0.15 1.25 9.27
C TRP A 141 -0.01 2.75 9.49
N MET A 142 -0.23 3.47 8.40
CA MET A 142 -0.35 4.93 8.37
C MET A 142 -1.58 5.32 7.58
N PHE A 143 -2.36 6.30 8.05
CA PHE A 143 -3.42 6.85 7.23
C PHE A 143 -2.84 7.50 5.97
N ASN A 144 -3.52 7.28 4.86
CA ASN A 144 -3.20 7.83 3.55
C ASN A 144 -4.46 8.43 2.93
N MET A 145 -4.47 9.76 2.77
CA MET A 145 -5.55 10.50 2.14
C MET A 145 -5.04 11.08 0.83
N CYS A 146 -5.57 10.62 -0.30
CA CYS A 146 -5.23 11.08 -1.64
C CYS A 146 -6.46 11.07 -2.54
N GLY A 147 -6.63 12.10 -3.38
CA GLY A 147 -7.72 12.11 -4.37
C GLY A 147 -9.14 12.02 -3.81
N GLY A 148 -9.34 12.43 -2.54
CA GLY A 148 -10.61 12.32 -1.83
C GLY A 148 -10.86 10.96 -1.18
N ALA A 149 -9.99 9.98 -1.37
CA ALA A 149 -10.08 8.66 -0.79
C ALA A 149 -9.16 8.52 0.42
N LEU A 150 -9.76 8.18 1.57
CA LEU A 150 -9.03 7.81 2.78
C LEU A 150 -8.86 6.30 2.84
N GLY A 151 -7.64 5.86 3.10
CA GLY A 151 -7.31 4.49 3.48
C GLY A 151 -6.13 4.49 4.45
N HIS A 152 -5.51 3.33 4.62
CA HIS A 152 -4.22 3.22 5.27
C HIS A 152 -3.23 2.42 4.43
N ILE A 153 -1.96 2.74 4.60
CA ILE A 153 -0.85 2.09 3.90
C ILE A 153 0.12 1.44 4.87
N CYS A 154 0.76 0.40 4.39
CA CYS A 154 1.92 -0.22 5.01
C CYS A 154 3.02 -0.39 3.95
N VAL A 155 4.24 0.07 4.23
CA VAL A 155 5.32 0.10 3.23
C VAL A 155 6.16 -1.17 3.29
N PHE A 156 6.24 -1.90 2.16
CA PHE A 156 7.15 -3.04 2.01
C PHE A 156 8.46 -2.64 1.32
N HIS A 157 8.38 -1.76 0.32
CA HIS A 157 9.53 -1.27 -0.43
C HIS A 157 9.28 0.16 -0.91
N PHE A 158 10.34 0.97 -0.97
CA PHE A 158 10.32 2.30 -1.59
C PHE A 158 11.73 2.70 -2.06
N SER A 159 11.88 3.08 -3.33
CA SER A 159 13.07 3.70 -3.96
C SER A 159 12.67 4.97 -4.72
N PHE A 160 13.56 5.58 -5.52
CA PHE A 160 13.17 6.70 -6.38
C PHE A 160 12.40 6.25 -7.63
N THR A 161 12.46 4.96 -7.95
CA THR A 161 11.92 4.37 -9.18
C THR A 161 10.76 3.41 -8.95
N GLU A 162 10.65 2.78 -7.77
CA GLU A 162 9.65 1.75 -7.47
C GLU A 162 9.19 1.80 -6.01
N TYR A 163 7.95 1.37 -5.74
CA TYR A 163 7.49 1.05 -4.39
C TYR A 163 6.60 -0.19 -4.39
N ILE A 164 6.54 -0.85 -3.24
CA ILE A 164 5.52 -1.85 -2.92
C ILE A 164 4.91 -1.44 -1.58
N ILE A 165 3.60 -1.29 -1.55
CA ILE A 165 2.84 -1.01 -0.34
C ILE A 165 1.66 -1.99 -0.25
N LEU A 166 1.13 -2.17 0.95
CA LEU A 166 -0.26 -2.57 1.12
C LEU A 166 -1.09 -1.31 1.24
N TYR A 167 -2.21 -1.26 0.54
CA TYR A 167 -3.24 -0.23 0.69
C TYR A 167 -4.58 -0.89 0.99
N GLY A 168 -5.39 -0.25 1.82
CA GLY A 168 -6.74 -0.71 2.05
C GLY A 168 -7.55 0.15 2.99
N THR A 169 -8.79 -0.28 3.21
CA THR A 169 -9.72 0.38 4.10
C THR A 169 -10.69 -0.63 4.73
N PRO A 170 -10.87 -0.60 6.06
CA PRO A 170 -11.86 -1.43 6.73
C PRO A 170 -13.28 -0.89 6.52
N VAL A 171 -13.45 0.42 6.28
CA VAL A 171 -14.76 1.09 6.22
C VAL A 171 -15.22 1.44 4.80
N GLY A 172 -14.38 1.20 3.80
CA GLY A 172 -14.64 1.56 2.41
C GLY A 172 -14.17 2.97 2.07
N THR A 173 -14.01 3.26 0.78
CA THR A 173 -13.56 4.56 0.28
C THR A 173 -13.83 4.71 -1.21
N SER A 174 -13.83 5.94 -1.72
CA SER A 174 -13.90 6.22 -3.16
C SER A 174 -13.26 7.54 -3.48
N GLY A 175 -12.69 7.67 -4.68
CA GLY A 175 -12.06 8.91 -5.07
C GLY A 175 -11.51 8.91 -6.49
N TYR A 176 -10.67 9.90 -6.74
CA TYR A 176 -9.90 10.07 -7.96
C TYR A 176 -8.54 9.41 -7.81
N SER A 177 -8.12 8.60 -8.79
CA SER A 177 -6.83 7.91 -8.73
C SER A 177 -5.65 8.87 -8.66
N GLY A 178 -5.75 10.02 -9.31
CA GLY A 178 -4.60 10.86 -9.65
C GLY A 178 -4.06 10.54 -11.05
N ARG A 179 -3.34 11.50 -11.65
CA ARG A 179 -2.57 11.29 -12.90
C ARG A 179 -1.10 11.23 -12.56
N TYR A 180 -0.56 10.02 -12.48
CA TYR A 180 0.82 9.81 -12.06
C TYR A 180 1.78 9.77 -13.23
N MET A 181 3.03 10.17 -12.98
CA MET A 181 4.16 10.00 -13.93
C MET A 181 4.84 8.62 -13.74
N MET A 182 4.05 7.63 -13.34
CA MET A 182 4.44 6.25 -13.07
C MET A 182 3.26 5.35 -13.42
N ASP A 183 3.58 4.09 -13.70
CA ASP A 183 2.60 3.03 -13.81
C ASP A 183 2.25 2.50 -12.42
N VAL A 184 0.98 2.19 -12.17
CA VAL A 184 0.51 1.63 -10.90
C VAL A 184 -0.25 0.33 -11.15
N TYR A 185 0.06 -0.67 -10.34
CA TYR A 185 -0.55 -2.00 -10.39
C TYR A 185 -1.13 -2.34 -9.03
N ASP A 186 -2.43 -2.62 -8.98
CA ASP A 186 -3.15 -2.98 -7.75
C ASP A 186 -3.54 -4.44 -7.81
N TYR A 187 -2.95 -5.27 -6.96
CA TYR A 187 -3.26 -6.69 -6.83
C TYR A 187 -4.23 -6.88 -5.67
N ILE A 188 -5.48 -7.24 -5.96
CA ILE A 188 -6.53 -7.33 -4.93
C ILE A 188 -6.27 -8.54 -4.03
N ILE A 189 -6.09 -8.29 -2.73
CA ILE A 189 -5.84 -9.33 -1.72
C ILE A 189 -7.15 -9.74 -1.04
N GLN A 190 -8.03 -8.79 -0.75
CA GLN A 190 -9.31 -9.03 -0.08
C GLN A 190 -10.34 -7.98 -0.48
N GLY A 191 -11.62 -8.34 -0.40
CA GLY A 191 -12.74 -7.43 -0.60
C GLY A 191 -13.06 -7.22 -2.08
N HIS A 192 -13.53 -6.02 -2.40
CA HIS A 192 -14.10 -5.69 -3.69
C HIS A 192 -13.73 -4.28 -4.11
N HIS A 193 -13.17 -4.15 -5.31
CA HIS A 193 -12.69 -2.90 -5.86
C HIS A 193 -13.31 -2.62 -7.22
N GLU A 194 -13.59 -1.35 -7.49
CA GLU A 194 -14.25 -0.90 -8.71
C GLU A 194 -13.47 0.25 -9.31
N THR A 195 -13.35 0.28 -10.64
CA THR A 195 -12.78 1.43 -11.35
C THR A 195 -13.63 1.82 -12.56
N TYR A 196 -13.58 3.09 -12.95
CA TYR A 196 -14.11 3.53 -14.24
C TYR A 196 -13.36 4.75 -14.76
N THR A 197 -13.36 4.91 -16.08
CA THR A 197 -12.79 6.07 -16.78
C THR A 197 -13.89 6.88 -17.47
N PRO A 198 -13.64 8.18 -17.78
CA PRO A 198 -14.63 9.02 -18.44
C PRO A 198 -15.20 8.38 -19.72
N GLY A 199 -16.52 8.39 -19.85
CA GLY A 199 -17.24 7.77 -20.98
C GLY A 199 -17.70 6.33 -20.74
N ASN A 200 -17.17 5.64 -19.73
CA ASN A 200 -17.69 4.33 -19.33
C ASN A 200 -18.90 4.50 -18.39
N VAL A 201 -20.05 3.94 -18.79
CA VAL A 201 -21.29 3.96 -17.99
C VAL A 201 -21.40 2.80 -17.00
N ARG A 202 -20.41 1.88 -17.00
CA ARG A 202 -20.31 0.74 -16.09
C ARG A 202 -18.90 0.68 -15.50
N GLY A 203 -18.82 0.40 -14.20
CA GLY A 203 -17.54 0.13 -13.54
C GLY A 203 -16.99 -1.24 -13.90
N LEU A 204 -15.66 -1.34 -13.90
CA LEU A 204 -14.94 -2.60 -13.91
C LEU A 204 -14.82 -3.09 -12.48
N TYR A 205 -15.16 -4.36 -12.26
CA TYR A 205 -15.22 -4.98 -10.94
C TYR A 205 -14.04 -5.94 -10.76
N TYR A 206 -13.36 -5.83 -9.62
CA TYR A 206 -12.17 -6.61 -9.29
C TYR A 206 -12.35 -7.30 -7.94
N LYS A 207 -12.06 -8.59 -7.91
CA LYS A 207 -12.17 -9.50 -6.75
C LYS A 207 -10.77 -10.01 -6.35
N PRO A 208 -10.62 -10.69 -5.19
CA PRO A 208 -9.33 -11.19 -4.76
C PRO A 208 -8.66 -12.06 -5.82
N GLY A 209 -7.39 -11.79 -6.10
CA GLY A 209 -6.60 -12.42 -7.16
C GLY A 209 -6.64 -11.69 -8.51
N ASP A 210 -7.52 -10.70 -8.69
CA ASP A 210 -7.49 -9.83 -9.86
C ASP A 210 -6.43 -8.73 -9.71
N MET A 211 -6.05 -8.14 -10.85
CA MET A 211 -5.11 -7.02 -10.91
C MET A 211 -5.73 -5.85 -11.70
N THR A 212 -5.64 -4.65 -11.14
CA THR A 212 -5.92 -3.40 -11.84
C THR A 212 -4.62 -2.76 -12.30
N PHE A 213 -4.66 -2.12 -13.47
CA PHE A 213 -3.51 -1.44 -14.04
C PHE A 213 -3.90 0.00 -14.40
N LEU A 214 -3.23 0.96 -13.79
CA LEU A 214 -3.32 2.37 -14.13
C LEU A 214 -2.05 2.78 -14.90
N PRO A 215 -2.15 3.00 -16.22
CA PRO A 215 -1.03 3.49 -17.00
C PRO A 215 -0.63 4.90 -16.56
N ARG A 216 0.66 5.22 -16.67
CA ARG A 216 1.14 6.59 -16.49
C ARG A 216 0.34 7.61 -17.32
N PHE A 217 0.16 8.79 -16.75
CA PHE A 217 -0.62 9.92 -17.27
C PHE A 217 -2.12 9.67 -17.45
N GLU A 218 -2.60 8.44 -17.24
CA GLU A 218 -4.03 8.15 -17.17
C GLU A 218 -4.58 8.40 -15.77
N ALA A 219 -5.91 8.46 -15.70
CA ALA A 219 -6.63 8.51 -14.45
C ALA A 219 -7.96 7.77 -14.56
N CYS A 220 -8.39 7.23 -13.44
CA CYS A 220 -9.72 6.67 -13.24
C CYS A 220 -10.32 7.24 -11.95
N SER A 221 -11.61 7.02 -11.77
CA SER A 221 -12.18 7.02 -10.44
C SER A 221 -12.25 5.58 -9.95
N TYR A 222 -12.11 5.39 -8.66
CA TYR A 222 -12.22 4.09 -8.04
C TYR A 222 -13.08 4.12 -6.78
N LYS A 223 -13.53 2.94 -6.39
CA LYS A 223 -14.24 2.68 -5.14
C LYS A 223 -13.78 1.35 -4.57
N SER A 224 -13.42 1.34 -3.30
CA SER A 224 -13.16 0.12 -2.53
C SER A 224 -14.30 -0.06 -1.53
N ALA A 225 -14.90 -1.25 -1.53
CA ALA A 225 -15.89 -1.62 -0.53
C ALA A 225 -15.24 -1.70 0.87
N PRO A 226 -16.02 -1.73 1.97
CA PRO A 226 -15.51 -2.08 3.29
C PRO A 226 -14.68 -3.37 3.26
N HIS A 227 -13.66 -3.45 4.12
CA HIS A 227 -12.72 -4.58 4.22
C HIS A 227 -12.02 -4.93 2.89
N THR A 228 -11.64 -3.92 2.10
CA THR A 228 -10.93 -4.12 0.83
C THR A 228 -9.47 -3.74 0.97
N TYR A 229 -8.60 -4.65 0.57
CA TYR A 229 -7.15 -4.52 0.65
C TYR A 229 -6.47 -5.02 -0.61
N MET A 230 -5.38 -4.36 -0.99
CA MET A 230 -4.57 -4.68 -2.16
C MET A 230 -3.08 -4.48 -1.86
N MET A 231 -2.24 -5.22 -2.59
CA MET A 231 -0.83 -4.85 -2.73
C MET A 231 -0.73 -3.92 -3.92
N GLU A 232 -0.15 -2.74 -3.73
CA GLU A 232 0.06 -1.76 -4.78
C GLU A 232 1.55 -1.70 -5.12
N TYR A 233 1.85 -1.80 -6.41
CA TYR A 233 3.19 -1.65 -6.96
C TYR A 233 3.21 -0.49 -7.94
N GLY A 234 3.99 0.54 -7.64
CA GLY A 234 4.21 1.65 -8.57
C GLY A 234 5.62 1.63 -9.12
N ARG A 235 5.76 1.98 -10.41
CA ARG A 235 7.07 2.08 -11.09
C ARG A 235 7.15 3.26 -12.05
N GLY A 236 8.22 4.04 -11.92
CA GLY A 236 8.55 5.16 -12.79
C GLY A 236 9.21 6.32 -12.07
N PHE A 237 10.14 6.99 -12.75
CA PHE A 237 10.80 8.20 -12.25
C PHE A 237 10.45 9.40 -13.15
N PRO A 238 10.19 10.59 -12.56
CA PRO A 238 10.14 10.91 -11.13
C PRO A 238 8.79 10.56 -10.46
N GLY A 239 7.91 9.80 -11.13
CA GLY A 239 6.54 9.57 -10.68
C GLY A 239 6.41 9.05 -9.26
N VAL A 240 7.23 8.09 -8.85
CA VAL A 240 7.23 7.56 -7.47
C VAL A 240 7.53 8.64 -6.43
N VAL A 241 8.52 9.50 -6.70
CA VAL A 241 8.90 10.59 -5.80
C VAL A 241 7.79 11.64 -5.70
N LEU A 242 7.22 12.04 -6.83
CA LEU A 242 6.13 13.02 -6.85
C LEU A 242 4.83 12.46 -6.27
N GLY A 243 4.56 11.17 -6.48
CA GLY A 243 3.42 10.46 -5.90
C GLY A 243 3.47 10.42 -4.37
N ALA A 244 4.65 10.22 -3.78
CA ALA A 244 4.85 10.29 -2.32
C ALA A 244 4.56 11.69 -1.74
N CYS A 245 4.53 12.74 -2.56
CA CYS A 245 4.12 14.07 -2.15
C CYS A 245 2.61 14.32 -2.26
N TYR A 246 1.82 13.40 -2.83
CA TYR A 246 0.38 13.61 -2.96
C TYR A 246 -0.34 13.78 -1.61
N PRO A 247 -0.02 13.02 -0.54
CA PRO A 247 -0.64 13.22 0.77
C PRO A 247 -0.40 14.63 1.37
N LEU A 248 0.66 15.34 0.96
CA LEU A 248 0.90 16.73 1.38
C LEU A 248 -0.23 17.66 0.93
N VAL A 249 -0.74 17.46 -0.28
CA VAL A 249 -1.86 18.25 -0.81
C VAL A 249 -3.09 18.03 0.07
N SER A 250 -3.37 16.78 0.43
CA SER A 250 -4.48 16.45 1.32
C SER A 250 -4.29 17.03 2.73
N ALA A 251 -3.09 16.93 3.30
CA ALA A 251 -2.80 17.52 4.61
C ALA A 251 -3.01 19.04 4.62
N LEU A 252 -2.58 19.75 3.57
CA LEU A 252 -2.72 21.20 3.45
C LEU A 252 -4.17 21.66 3.25
N PHE A 253 -4.94 20.93 2.44
CA PHE A 253 -6.21 21.45 1.92
C PHE A 253 -7.46 20.67 2.33
N THR A 254 -7.32 19.50 2.96
CA THR A 254 -8.47 18.63 3.29
C THR A 254 -8.51 18.16 4.73
N THR A 255 -7.40 17.67 5.30
CA THR A 255 -7.44 16.98 6.60
C THR A 255 -6.77 17.73 7.74
N LEU A 256 -5.82 18.64 7.46
CA LEU A 256 -4.90 19.22 8.46
C LEU A 256 -4.08 18.17 9.22
N ASP A 257 -4.02 16.94 8.70
CA ASP A 257 -3.31 15.82 9.32
C ASP A 257 -1.82 15.81 8.93
N PHE A 258 -1.08 16.77 9.48
CA PHE A 258 0.37 16.84 9.32
C PHE A 258 1.11 15.72 10.06
N TYR A 259 0.46 15.08 11.04
CA TYR A 259 1.03 13.95 11.78
C TYR A 259 1.18 12.73 10.88
N SER A 260 0.10 12.31 10.22
CA SER A 260 0.15 11.18 9.28
C SER A 260 1.08 11.47 8.11
N PHE A 261 1.05 12.70 7.57
CA PHE A 261 1.98 13.08 6.50
C PHE A 261 3.45 12.98 6.94
N TYR A 262 3.81 13.52 8.11
CA TYR A 262 5.17 13.41 8.64
C TYR A 262 5.59 11.95 8.84
N HIS A 263 4.69 11.12 9.39
CA HIS A 263 4.99 9.71 9.62
C HIS A 263 5.26 8.97 8.30
N GLN A 264 4.44 9.21 7.27
CA GLN A 264 4.65 8.65 5.93
C GLN A 264 6.00 9.07 5.33
N ILE A 265 6.32 10.37 5.35
CA ILE A 265 7.59 10.88 4.81
C ILE A 265 8.79 10.28 5.55
N LYS A 266 8.71 10.13 6.88
CA LYS A 266 9.78 9.50 7.67
C LYS A 266 10.01 8.05 7.24
N VAL A 267 8.95 7.27 7.06
CA VAL A 267 9.05 5.87 6.62
C VAL A 267 9.56 5.78 5.18
N VAL A 268 8.95 6.51 4.25
CA VAL A 268 9.33 6.52 2.82
C VAL A 268 10.79 6.95 2.66
N SER A 269 11.21 8.05 3.31
CA SER A 269 12.59 8.54 3.22
C SER A 269 13.59 7.52 3.76
N LYS A 270 13.27 6.81 4.85
CA LYS A 270 14.12 5.73 5.38
C LYS A 270 14.31 4.61 4.36
N HIS A 271 13.23 4.15 3.72
CA HIS A 271 13.29 3.11 2.68
C HIS A 271 14.08 3.60 1.46
N MET A 272 13.81 4.81 0.96
CA MET A 272 14.50 5.38 -0.20
C MET A 272 16.00 5.52 0.05
N MET A 273 16.39 6.09 1.19
CA MET A 273 17.80 6.29 1.54
C MET A 273 18.53 4.95 1.70
N LYS A 274 17.92 3.95 2.35
CA LYS A 274 18.52 2.62 2.44
C LYS A 274 18.72 2.00 1.06
N ASN A 275 17.71 2.05 0.19
CA ASN A 275 17.82 1.50 -1.16
C ASN A 275 18.91 2.21 -1.97
N TRP A 276 19.04 3.52 -1.82
CA TRP A 276 20.08 4.31 -2.46
C TRP A 276 21.49 3.96 -1.98
N PHE A 277 21.72 3.99 -0.66
CA PHE A 277 23.07 3.83 -0.10
C PHE A 277 23.50 2.37 0.07
N SER A 278 22.62 1.51 0.58
CA SER A 278 22.95 0.13 0.90
C SER A 278 22.80 -0.78 -0.32
N ASN A 279 21.67 -0.65 -1.04
CA ASN A 279 21.37 -1.53 -2.17
C ASN A 279 21.87 -0.98 -3.51
N ARG A 280 22.44 0.24 -3.53
CA ARG A 280 22.87 0.95 -4.74
C ARG A 280 21.79 1.00 -5.82
N LYS A 281 20.53 1.06 -5.37
CA LYS A 281 19.34 1.14 -6.21
C LYS A 281 18.92 2.60 -6.33
N PHE A 282 18.88 3.08 -7.58
CA PHE A 282 18.27 4.34 -7.95
C PHE A 282 16.75 4.18 -7.86
#